data_AF-A0A371EDQ7-F1
#
_entry.id   AF-A0A371EDQ7-F1
#
_cell.length_a   1.000
_cell.length_b   1.000
_cell.length_c   1.000
_cell.angle_alpha   90.00
_cell.angle_beta   90.00
_cell.angle_gamma   90.00
#
_symmetry.space_group_name_H-M   'P 1'
#
loop_
_entity.id
_entity.type
_entity.pdbx_description
1 polymer ?
#
loop_
_entity_poly.entity_id
_entity_poly.type
_entity_poly.pdbx_seq_one_letter_code
_entity_poly.pdbx_strand_id
1 'polypeptide(L)'
;MQYMKPAFRNAASYCHVFCRSLTLNPNPLILVSPFRRPETFHLPSPVSCFSSSMSVPPSSLEKQFDAFRVQLEESGTLRDRIRSVVLEIESSTRLIYATLLLVHQSRPTPELLEKAKSQVNVLKEQYKRLAEILGGSPGQYHRYHGDWKSETQTVVSMLAFMHWLETGSLLEHKEAEDKLGLNSDFGLDVEDYLIGVCFMSNELPRYVVNQVTGGDYDCPRKVLKFLTDLHAAFRMLNLRNDFLRKKFDGMKYDLRKVEEVYYDVKIRGLTPNGESVGDQAIEEQS
;
A
#
# COMPACT_ATOMS: atom_id res chain seq x y z
N MET A 1 11.67 52.28 -15.40
CA MET A 1 10.85 51.43 -16.30
C MET A 1 11.46 50.04 -16.27
N GLN A 2 10.96 49.17 -15.40
CA GLN A 2 9.97 48.10 -15.73
C GLN A 2 10.69 46.91 -16.41
N TYR A 3 10.78 45.68 -15.88
CA TYR A 3 10.02 44.96 -14.86
C TYR A 3 10.92 43.87 -14.22
N MET A 4 10.91 43.76 -12.88
CA MET A 4 11.29 42.55 -12.14
C MET A 4 10.09 41.59 -12.10
N LYS A 5 10.33 40.28 -12.25
CA LYS A 5 9.40 39.21 -11.83
C LYS A 5 10.17 38.12 -11.08
N PRO A 6 9.76 37.74 -9.86
CA PRO A 6 10.36 36.64 -9.11
C PRO A 6 9.64 35.31 -9.42
N ALA A 7 10.40 34.23 -9.57
CA ALA A 7 9.85 32.87 -9.71
C ALA A 7 10.36 32.00 -8.55
N PHE A 8 9.68 32.08 -7.41
CA PHE A 8 9.68 31.05 -6.37
C PHE A 8 8.24 30.89 -5.91
N ARG A 9 7.63 29.74 -6.21
CA ARG A 9 6.59 29.05 -5.43
C ARG A 9 6.12 27.84 -6.23
N ASN A 10 6.62 26.66 -5.87
CA ASN A 10 5.88 25.40 -5.99
C ASN A 10 6.50 24.40 -5.03
N ALA A 11 5.99 24.43 -3.79
CA ALA A 11 6.16 23.40 -2.79
C ALA A 11 4.83 23.29 -2.04
N ALA A 12 4.46 22.06 -1.67
CA ALA A 12 3.29 21.61 -0.89
C ALA A 12 1.96 21.57 -1.69
N SER A 13 1.15 20.50 -1.68
CA SER A 13 1.10 19.29 -0.86
C SER A 13 0.26 18.22 -1.58
N TYR A 14 0.75 16.99 -1.69
CA TYR A 14 -0.12 15.81 -1.88
C TYR A 14 -0.58 15.35 -0.50
N CYS A 15 -1.78 15.75 -0.11
CA CYS A 15 -2.46 15.26 1.08
C CYS A 15 -3.63 14.39 0.61
N HIS A 16 -3.42 13.08 0.49
CA HIS A 16 -4.51 12.13 0.27
C HIS A 16 -5.15 11.83 1.63
N VAL A 17 -6.18 12.58 1.98
CA VAL A 17 -7.09 12.24 3.09
C VAL A 17 -8.29 11.51 2.48
N PHE A 18 -8.47 10.27 2.90
CA PHE A 18 -9.70 9.50 2.73
C PHE A 18 -10.83 10.23 3.49
N CYS A 19 -11.80 10.79 2.76
CA CYS A 19 -13.03 11.30 3.36
C CYS A 19 -14.21 10.77 2.55
N ARG A 20 -14.87 9.73 3.07
CA ARG A 20 -16.12 9.22 2.52
C ARG A 20 -17.23 10.23 2.79
N SER A 21 -17.89 10.60 1.70
CA SER A 21 -19.07 11.44 1.57
C SER A 21 -20.21 11.08 2.53
N LEU A 22 -20.54 12.00 3.44
CA LEU A 22 -21.89 12.18 3.98
C LEU A 22 -22.57 13.26 3.15
N THR A 23 -23.50 12.88 2.26
CA THR A 23 -24.36 13.82 1.54
C THR A 23 -25.59 14.15 2.40
N LEU A 24 -25.56 15.31 3.06
CA LEU A 24 -26.73 16.01 3.56
C LEU A 24 -27.39 16.77 2.40
N ASN A 25 -28.68 16.54 2.16
CA ASN A 25 -29.49 17.22 1.15
C ASN A 25 -30.29 18.37 1.81
N PRO A 26 -30.26 19.63 1.30
CA PRO A 26 -30.94 20.76 1.92
C PRO A 26 -32.23 21.23 1.20
N ASN A 27 -33.30 21.41 2.01
CA ASN A 27 -34.31 22.51 1.97
C ASN A 27 -35.45 22.50 0.90
N PRO A 28 -36.52 23.36 1.02
CA PRO A 28 -37.79 23.09 1.75
C PRO A 28 -39.07 23.50 0.93
N LEU A 29 -40.27 23.46 1.54
CA LEU A 29 -41.48 24.34 1.35
C LEU A 29 -42.87 23.64 1.23
N ILE A 30 -43.66 23.75 2.31
CA ILE A 30 -45.03 24.31 2.47
C ILE A 30 -46.20 23.90 1.53
N LEU A 31 -47.20 23.23 2.14
CA LEU A 31 -48.68 23.41 2.16
C LEU A 31 -49.53 23.35 0.85
N VAL A 32 -50.59 22.53 0.87
CA VAL A 32 -52.03 22.85 0.67
C VAL A 32 -52.82 21.60 0.22
N SER A 33 -53.86 21.24 0.98
CA SER A 33 -54.96 20.32 0.60
C SER A 33 -56.07 21.08 -0.14
N PRO A 34 -56.94 20.46 -0.96
CA PRO A 34 -58.21 19.95 -0.40
C PRO A 34 -58.89 18.73 -1.11
N PHE A 35 -59.68 17.99 -0.32
CA PHE A 35 -60.94 17.27 -0.64
C PHE A 35 -61.04 16.22 -1.78
N ARG A 36 -61.22 14.93 -1.40
CA ARG A 36 -62.48 14.15 -1.57
C ARG A 36 -62.41 12.78 -0.87
N ARG A 37 -63.43 12.47 -0.05
CA ARG A 37 -63.73 11.12 0.49
C ARG A 37 -64.20 10.18 -0.64
N PRO A 38 -64.05 8.86 -0.45
CA PRO A 38 -65.26 8.08 -0.18
C PRO A 38 -65.14 7.03 0.94
N GLU A 39 -66.25 6.95 1.67
CA GLU A 39 -66.91 5.79 2.28
C GLU A 39 -66.14 4.72 3.09
N THR A 40 -66.59 4.67 4.34
CA THR A 40 -66.43 3.65 5.38
C THR A 40 -66.82 2.24 4.94
N PHE A 41 -65.88 1.32 4.98
CA PHE A 41 -66.16 -0.09 5.23
C PHE A 41 -65.73 -0.43 6.66
N HIS A 42 -66.72 -0.73 7.51
CA HIS A 42 -66.50 -1.26 8.85
C HIS A 42 -65.97 -2.69 8.76
N LEU A 43 -64.73 -2.92 9.19
CA LEU A 43 -64.28 -4.25 9.60
C LEU A 43 -64.38 -4.37 11.14
N PRO A 44 -64.94 -5.45 11.68
CA PRO A 44 -65.00 -5.67 13.12
C PRO A 44 -63.60 -5.94 13.67
N SER A 45 -63.33 -5.45 14.88
CA SER A 45 -62.10 -5.71 15.64
C SER A 45 -61.81 -7.21 15.71
N PRO A 46 -60.60 -7.68 15.39
CA PRO A 46 -60.26 -9.06 15.64
C PRO A 46 -60.15 -9.26 17.15
N VAL A 47 -60.98 -10.18 17.63
CA VAL A 47 -60.99 -10.72 18.97
C VAL A 47 -59.56 -11.11 19.37
N SER A 48 -59.16 -10.70 20.58
CA SER A 48 -57.97 -11.17 21.27
C SER A 48 -58.05 -12.69 21.46
N CYS A 49 -57.61 -13.44 20.46
CA CYS A 49 -57.30 -14.85 20.61
C CYS A 49 -55.84 -14.95 21.06
N PHE A 50 -55.65 -15.21 22.35
CA PHE A 50 -54.43 -15.83 22.86
C PHE A 50 -54.28 -17.19 22.18
N SER A 51 -53.71 -17.22 20.97
CA SER A 51 -53.18 -18.45 20.39
C SER A 51 -51.85 -18.69 21.07
N SER A 52 -51.84 -19.68 21.97
CA SER A 52 -50.63 -20.34 22.42
C SER A 52 -49.72 -20.56 21.22
N SER A 53 -48.51 -20.03 21.27
CA SER A 53 -47.47 -20.25 20.29
C SER A 53 -47.15 -21.75 20.26
N MET A 54 -47.87 -22.49 19.42
CA MET A 54 -47.45 -23.81 19.00
C MET A 54 -46.19 -23.59 18.17
N SER A 55 -45.04 -23.83 18.77
CA SER A 55 -43.75 -23.89 18.09
C SER A 55 -43.81 -25.05 17.09
N VAL A 56 -44.21 -24.72 15.86
CA VAL A 56 -44.02 -25.61 14.71
C VAL A 56 -42.52 -25.93 14.67
N PRO A 57 -42.10 -27.21 14.68
CA PRO A 57 -40.68 -27.55 14.63
C PRO A 57 -40.09 -26.93 13.36
N PRO A 58 -38.89 -26.30 13.45
CA PRO A 58 -38.37 -25.52 12.35
C PRO A 58 -38.28 -26.38 11.10
N SER A 59 -38.81 -25.84 10.00
CA SER A 59 -38.77 -26.51 8.71
C SER A 59 -37.33 -26.88 8.36
N SER A 60 -37.12 -27.92 7.55
CA SER A 60 -35.77 -28.32 7.11
C SER A 60 -34.98 -27.14 6.50
N LEU A 61 -35.68 -26.18 5.89
CA LEU A 61 -35.12 -24.93 5.38
C LEU A 61 -34.74 -23.94 6.48
N GLU A 62 -35.57 -23.72 7.50
CA GLU A 62 -35.23 -22.84 8.63
C GLU A 62 -33.94 -23.29 9.33
N LYS A 63 -33.78 -24.61 9.55
CA LYS A 63 -32.54 -25.16 10.11
C LYS A 63 -31.31 -24.88 9.25
N GLN A 64 -31.46 -24.90 7.92
CA GLN A 64 -30.37 -24.55 7.00
C GLN A 64 -30.03 -23.06 7.07
N PHE A 65 -31.02 -22.18 7.11
CA PHE A 65 -30.79 -20.75 7.27
C PHE A 65 -30.15 -20.40 8.62
N ASP A 66 -30.55 -21.07 9.70
CA ASP A 66 -29.91 -20.90 11.00
C ASP A 66 -28.43 -21.34 10.98
N ALA A 67 -28.13 -22.46 10.33
CA ALA A 67 -26.75 -22.91 10.16
C ALA A 67 -25.92 -21.90 9.34
N PHE A 68 -26.47 -21.34 8.26
CA PHE A 68 -25.79 -20.29 7.49
C PHE A 68 -25.60 -19.00 8.29
N ARG A 69 -26.58 -18.62 9.12
CA ARG A 69 -26.47 -17.45 10.01
C ARG A 69 -25.29 -17.60 10.96
N VAL A 70 -25.17 -18.76 11.62
CA VAL A 70 -24.04 -19.05 12.53
C VAL A 70 -22.70 -18.98 11.79
N GLN A 71 -22.59 -19.60 10.62
CA GLN A 71 -21.35 -19.55 9.82
C GLN A 71 -20.97 -18.13 9.38
N LEU A 72 -21.97 -17.29 9.05
CA LEU A 72 -21.74 -15.89 8.69
C LEU A 72 -21.29 -15.06 9.89
N GLU A 73 -21.88 -15.28 11.06
CA GLU A 73 -21.47 -14.64 12.31
C GLU A 73 -20.03 -15.02 12.67
N GLU A 74 -19.68 -16.32 12.65
CA GLU A 74 -18.31 -16.79 12.87
C GLU A 74 -17.32 -16.16 11.87
N SER A 75 -17.65 -16.16 10.58
CA SER A 75 -16.84 -15.50 9.57
C SER A 75 -16.72 -13.98 9.80
N GLY A 76 -17.74 -13.34 10.36
CA GLY A 76 -17.72 -11.92 10.72
C GLY A 76 -16.74 -11.67 11.86
N THR A 77 -16.89 -12.42 12.96
CA THR A 77 -16.00 -12.31 14.13
C THR A 77 -14.53 -12.57 13.78
N LEU A 78 -14.26 -13.50 12.86
CA LEU A 78 -12.91 -13.76 12.36
C LEU A 78 -12.34 -12.56 11.60
N ARG A 79 -13.11 -11.94 10.71
CA ARG A 79 -12.67 -10.71 10.00
C ARG A 79 -12.38 -9.57 10.97
N ASP A 80 -13.19 -9.41 12.01
CA ASP A 80 -12.99 -8.33 12.97
C ASP A 80 -11.69 -8.52 13.77
N ARG A 81 -11.38 -9.77 14.15
CA ARG A 81 -10.09 -10.13 14.76
C ARG A 81 -8.91 -9.85 13.83
N ILE A 82 -9.02 -10.24 12.55
CA ILE A 82 -8.01 -9.97 11.52
C ILE A 82 -7.77 -8.47 11.38
N ARG A 83 -8.85 -7.69 11.20
CA ARG A 83 -8.77 -6.22 11.04
C ARG A 83 -8.15 -5.54 12.25
N SER A 84 -8.43 -6.03 13.46
CA SER A 84 -7.79 -5.51 14.67
C SER A 84 -6.26 -5.62 14.59
N VAL A 85 -5.74 -6.78 14.17
CA VAL A 85 -4.28 -6.97 14.00
C VAL A 85 -3.74 -6.15 12.84
N VAL A 86 -4.46 -6.06 11.72
CA VAL A 86 -4.07 -5.24 10.56
C VAL A 86 -3.93 -3.76 10.93
N LEU A 87 -4.81 -3.22 11.78
CA LEU A 87 -4.69 -1.84 12.27
C LEU A 87 -3.44 -1.62 13.13
N GLU A 88 -3.02 -2.64 13.89
CA GLU A 88 -1.75 -2.59 14.62
C GLU A 88 -0.55 -2.64 13.66
N ILE A 89 -0.59 -3.50 12.64
CA ILE A 89 0.42 -3.56 11.57
C ILE A 89 0.53 -2.21 10.87
N GLU A 90 -0.59 -1.59 10.51
CA GLU A 90 -0.63 -0.28 9.88
C GLU A 90 0.02 0.78 10.77
N SER A 91 -0.24 0.74 12.09
CA SER A 91 0.38 1.64 13.06
C SER A 91 1.90 1.50 13.10
N SER A 92 2.41 0.27 13.23
CA SER A 92 3.86 -0.01 13.20
C SER A 92 4.49 0.39 11.87
N THR A 93 3.79 0.15 10.76
CA THR A 93 4.22 0.53 9.40
C THR A 93 4.33 2.05 9.26
N ARG A 94 3.38 2.83 9.80
CA ARG A 94 3.45 4.29 9.82
C ARG A 94 4.66 4.82 10.60
N LEU A 95 5.06 4.16 11.69
CA LEU A 95 6.26 4.54 12.45
C LEU A 95 7.55 4.28 11.66
N ILE A 96 7.61 3.18 10.92
CA ILE A 96 8.72 2.89 10.00
C ILE A 96 8.76 3.96 8.92
N TYR A 97 7.64 4.22 8.25
CA TYR A 97 7.56 5.23 7.20
C TYR A 97 7.99 6.62 7.69
N ALA A 98 7.52 7.06 8.87
CA ALA A 98 7.93 8.32 9.47
C ALA A 98 9.43 8.40 9.73
N THR A 99 10.06 7.28 10.07
CA THR A 99 11.52 7.20 10.27
C THR A 99 12.25 7.25 8.92
N LEU A 100 11.78 6.51 7.92
CA LEU A 100 12.38 6.47 6.58
C LEU A 100 12.22 7.81 5.84
N LEU A 101 11.18 8.59 6.12
CA LEU A 101 11.05 9.95 5.58
C LEU A 101 12.23 10.86 5.93
N LEU A 102 12.93 10.61 7.05
CA LEU A 102 14.10 11.40 7.45
C LEU A 102 15.32 11.15 6.56
N VAL A 103 15.39 9.98 5.90
CA VAL A 103 16.42 9.65 4.91
C VAL A 103 16.38 10.60 3.71
N HIS A 104 15.24 11.23 3.44
CA HIS A 104 15.11 12.25 2.40
C HIS A 104 15.62 13.63 2.82
N GLN A 105 15.82 13.90 4.12
CA GLN A 105 16.24 15.21 4.61
C GLN A 105 17.75 15.28 4.86
N SER A 106 18.36 14.13 5.18
CA SER A 106 19.77 14.00 5.53
C SER A 106 20.27 12.62 5.13
N ARG A 107 21.59 12.46 5.02
CA ARG A 107 22.18 11.16 4.70
C ARG A 107 21.71 10.09 5.71
N PRO A 108 21.37 8.88 5.26
CA PRO A 108 20.95 7.81 6.17
C PRO A 108 22.02 7.58 7.24
N THR A 109 21.65 7.75 8.50
CA THR A 109 22.51 7.43 9.64
C THR A 109 22.18 6.03 10.17
N PRO A 110 23.16 5.30 10.73
CA PRO A 110 22.91 3.98 11.33
C PRO A 110 21.79 4.02 12.38
N GLU A 111 21.73 5.08 13.19
CA GLU A 111 20.70 5.25 14.23
C GLU A 111 19.27 5.31 13.66
N LEU A 112 19.07 5.94 12.50
CA LEU A 112 17.77 6.00 11.85
C LEU A 112 17.32 4.60 11.39
N LEU A 113 18.24 3.82 10.82
CA LEU A 113 17.95 2.46 10.36
C LEU A 113 17.71 1.51 11.53
N GLU A 114 18.47 1.64 12.63
CA GLU A 114 18.24 0.85 13.85
C GLU A 114 16.87 1.15 14.49
N LYS A 115 16.44 2.43 14.48
CA LYS A 115 15.09 2.79 14.91
C LYS A 115 14.01 2.11 14.05
N ALA A 116 14.17 2.12 12.73
CA ALA A 116 13.23 1.43 11.83
C ALA A 116 13.26 -0.10 12.04
N LYS A 117 14.44 -0.70 12.21
CA LYS A 117 14.63 -2.13 12.52
C LYS A 117 13.92 -2.56 13.80
N SER A 118 13.90 -1.71 14.83
CA SER A 118 13.19 -2.02 16.08
C SER A 118 11.70 -2.30 15.86
N GLN A 119 11.07 -1.63 14.89
CA GLN A 119 9.66 -1.84 14.52
C GLN A 119 9.46 -3.12 13.70
N VAL A 120 10.48 -3.62 13.00
CA VAL A 120 10.40 -4.90 12.26
C VAL A 120 10.14 -6.06 13.21
N ASN A 121 10.74 -6.05 14.41
CA ASN A 121 10.45 -7.06 15.43
C ASN A 121 8.99 -7.00 15.91
N VAL A 122 8.41 -5.79 16.00
CA VAL A 122 6.99 -5.62 16.35
C VAL A 122 6.09 -6.17 15.25
N LEU A 123 6.42 -5.87 13.98
CA LEU A 123 5.72 -6.43 12.82
C LEU A 123 5.74 -7.96 12.83
N LYS A 124 6.89 -8.57 13.14
CA LYS A 124 7.02 -10.03 13.25
C LYS A 124 6.04 -10.64 14.25
N GLU A 125 5.91 -10.05 15.44
CA GLU A 125 4.93 -10.51 16.44
C GLU A 125 3.47 -10.25 16.03
N GLN A 126 3.20 -9.20 15.26
CA GLN A 126 1.86 -8.94 14.70
C GLN A 126 1.50 -9.97 13.61
N TYR A 127 2.41 -10.28 12.69
CA TYR A 127 2.20 -11.32 11.68
C TYR A 127 2.06 -12.71 12.29
N LYS A 128 2.81 -13.02 13.35
CA LYS A 128 2.62 -14.24 14.14
C LYS A 128 1.20 -14.33 14.71
N ARG A 129 0.70 -13.27 15.34
CA ARG A 129 -0.69 -13.23 15.83
C ARG A 129 -1.71 -13.37 14.71
N LEU A 130 -1.46 -12.77 13.55
CA LEU A 130 -2.32 -12.93 12.37
C LEU A 130 -2.35 -14.39 11.89
N ALA A 131 -1.19 -15.05 11.86
CA ALA A 131 -1.08 -16.48 11.54
C ALA A 131 -1.82 -17.36 12.55
N GLU A 132 -1.71 -17.07 13.86
CA GLU A 132 -2.44 -17.79 14.92
C GLU A 132 -3.96 -17.66 14.78
N ILE A 133 -4.46 -16.47 14.43
CA ILE A 133 -5.89 -16.23 14.17
C ILE A 133 -6.38 -17.13 13.02
N LEU A 134 -5.59 -17.27 11.96
CA LEU A 134 -5.93 -18.09 10.79
C LEU A 134 -5.67 -19.59 10.99
N GLY A 135 -4.74 -19.97 11.87
CA GLY A 135 -4.50 -21.36 12.24
C GLY A 135 -5.73 -22.04 12.86
N GLY A 136 -6.62 -21.26 13.48
CA GLY A 136 -7.94 -21.71 13.93
C GLY A 136 -8.94 -21.98 12.80
N SER A 137 -8.58 -21.75 11.53
CA SER A 137 -9.44 -21.92 10.36
C SER A 137 -8.64 -22.40 9.13
N PRO A 138 -8.20 -23.67 9.12
CA PRO A 138 -7.37 -24.22 8.05
C PRO A 138 -7.99 -24.05 6.66
N GLY A 139 -7.17 -23.74 5.65
CA GLY A 139 -7.60 -23.60 4.26
C GLY A 139 -8.33 -22.29 3.92
N GLN A 140 -8.45 -21.36 4.87
CA GLN A 140 -9.14 -20.09 4.64
C GLN A 140 -8.22 -18.90 4.34
N TYR A 141 -6.92 -19.14 4.13
CA TYR A 141 -5.92 -18.09 3.83
C TYR A 141 -6.42 -17.14 2.72
N HIS A 142 -6.69 -17.67 1.52
CA HIS A 142 -7.08 -16.85 0.38
C HIS A 142 -8.46 -16.19 0.53
N ARG A 143 -9.35 -16.72 1.38
CA ARG A 143 -10.67 -16.14 1.66
C ARG A 143 -10.56 -14.80 2.39
N TYR A 144 -9.56 -14.68 3.27
CA TYR A 144 -9.35 -13.49 4.10
C TYR A 144 -8.13 -12.67 3.68
N HIS A 145 -7.26 -13.18 2.79
CA HIS A 145 -6.04 -12.51 2.33
C HIS A 145 -6.24 -11.06 1.91
N GLY A 146 -7.37 -10.74 1.28
CA GLY A 146 -7.75 -9.38 0.92
C GLY A 146 -7.86 -8.39 2.09
N ASP A 147 -8.07 -8.87 3.32
CA ASP A 147 -8.18 -8.05 4.53
C ASP A 147 -6.81 -7.54 5.03
N TRP A 148 -5.66 -8.16 4.65
CA TRP A 148 -4.31 -7.72 5.07
C TRP A 148 -3.30 -7.50 3.92
N LYS A 149 -3.62 -7.91 2.69
CA LYS A 149 -2.67 -7.86 1.56
C LYS A 149 -2.11 -6.46 1.29
N SER A 150 -2.93 -5.41 1.34
CA SER A 150 -2.51 -4.04 1.05
C SER A 150 -1.43 -3.56 2.02
N GLU A 151 -1.59 -3.94 3.29
CA GLU A 151 -0.67 -3.55 4.35
C GLU A 151 0.61 -4.37 4.27
N THR A 152 0.50 -5.63 3.85
CA THR A 152 1.67 -6.47 3.57
C THR A 152 2.49 -5.96 2.41
N GLN A 153 1.87 -5.52 1.31
CA GLN A 153 2.56 -4.87 0.19
C GLN A 153 3.32 -3.62 0.65
N THR A 154 2.71 -2.82 1.53
CA THR A 154 3.34 -1.62 2.11
C THR A 154 4.51 -1.99 3.03
N VAL A 155 4.35 -3.00 3.89
CA VAL A 155 5.42 -3.50 4.75
C VAL A 155 6.61 -4.00 3.92
N VAL A 156 6.38 -4.81 2.88
CA VAL A 156 7.43 -5.29 1.98
C VAL A 156 8.15 -4.12 1.31
N SER A 157 7.42 -3.08 0.87
CA SER A 157 8.03 -1.87 0.31
C SER A 157 9.02 -1.22 1.29
N MET A 158 8.62 -1.07 2.55
CA MET A 158 9.48 -0.48 3.58
C MET A 158 10.71 -1.36 3.88
N LEU A 159 10.52 -2.68 4.00
CA LEU A 159 11.61 -3.63 4.23
C LEU A 159 12.61 -3.63 3.07
N ALA A 160 12.11 -3.64 1.83
CA ALA A 160 12.93 -3.58 0.63
C ALA A 160 13.70 -2.27 0.54
N PHE A 161 13.08 -1.14 0.91
CA PHE A 161 13.78 0.15 0.91
C PHE A 161 14.88 0.19 1.97
N MET A 162 14.60 -0.28 3.19
CA MET A 162 15.60 -0.41 4.25
C MET A 162 16.77 -1.29 3.83
N HIS A 163 16.50 -2.46 3.26
CA HIS A 163 17.53 -3.38 2.78
C HIS A 163 18.39 -2.77 1.67
N TRP A 164 17.75 -2.04 0.75
CA TRP A 164 18.47 -1.35 -0.32
C TRP A 164 19.36 -0.22 0.22
N LEU A 165 18.90 0.55 1.22
CA LEU A 165 19.71 1.57 1.88
C LEU A 165 20.96 0.98 2.55
N GLU A 166 20.88 -0.25 3.04
CA GLU A 166 21.98 -0.94 3.74
C GLU A 166 22.95 -1.64 2.79
N THR A 167 22.43 -2.26 1.74
CA THR A 167 23.19 -3.20 0.90
C THR A 167 23.38 -2.73 -0.54
N GLY A 168 22.53 -1.82 -1.03
CA GLY A 168 22.40 -1.46 -2.43
C GLY A 168 21.81 -2.56 -3.32
N SER A 169 21.27 -3.63 -2.73
CA SER A 169 20.74 -4.80 -3.43
C SER A 169 19.22 -4.97 -3.23
N LEU A 170 18.61 -5.89 -3.98
CA LEU A 170 17.21 -6.24 -3.82
C LEU A 170 17.04 -7.16 -2.61
N LEU A 171 16.04 -6.91 -1.77
CA LEU A 171 15.63 -7.84 -0.71
C LEU A 171 14.94 -9.03 -1.35
N GLU A 172 15.46 -10.25 -1.19
CA GLU A 172 14.84 -11.43 -1.79
C GLU A 172 13.51 -11.79 -1.10
N HIS A 173 12.61 -12.48 -1.80
CA HIS A 173 11.30 -12.90 -1.27
C HIS A 173 11.44 -13.70 0.02
N LYS A 174 12.36 -14.67 0.05
CA LYS A 174 12.64 -15.49 1.24
C LYS A 174 13.20 -14.69 2.41
N GLU A 175 14.08 -13.73 2.13
CA GLU A 175 14.62 -12.83 3.16
C GLU A 175 13.52 -11.94 3.77
N ALA A 176 12.56 -11.50 2.95
CA ALA A 176 11.38 -10.77 3.42
C ALA A 176 10.48 -11.64 4.30
N GLU A 177 10.25 -12.90 3.93
CA GLU A 177 9.53 -13.89 4.75
C GLU A 177 10.21 -14.09 6.11
N ASP A 178 11.53 -14.30 6.11
CA ASP A 178 12.31 -14.54 7.33
C ASP A 178 12.28 -13.31 8.27
N LYS A 179 12.38 -12.09 7.71
CA LYS A 179 12.27 -10.84 8.47
C LYS A 179 10.90 -10.68 9.14
N LEU A 180 9.83 -11.12 8.47
CA LEU A 180 8.47 -11.10 9.01
C LEU A 180 8.13 -12.31 9.88
N GLY A 181 9.00 -13.32 9.95
CA GLY A 181 8.76 -14.56 10.69
C GLY A 181 7.67 -15.43 10.07
N LEU A 182 7.49 -15.34 8.76
CA LEU A 182 6.52 -16.11 7.99
C LEU A 182 7.08 -17.50 7.68
N ASN A 183 6.19 -18.47 7.45
CA ASN A 183 6.56 -19.86 7.20
C ASN A 183 5.64 -20.51 6.14
N SER A 184 5.79 -21.81 5.90
CA SER A 184 5.01 -22.53 4.88
C SER A 184 3.49 -22.51 5.12
N ASP A 185 3.04 -22.36 6.37
CA ASP A 185 1.61 -22.40 6.73
C ASP A 185 0.96 -21.02 6.60
N PHE A 186 1.74 -19.96 6.80
CA PHE A 186 1.33 -18.57 6.62
C PHE A 186 2.48 -17.80 5.94
N GLY A 187 2.57 -17.98 4.62
CA GLY A 187 3.65 -17.43 3.78
C GLY A 187 3.36 -16.03 3.23
N LEU A 188 4.41 -15.38 2.73
CA LEU A 188 4.30 -14.14 1.98
C LEU A 188 3.89 -14.47 0.55
N ASP A 189 2.73 -13.99 0.12
CA ASP A 189 2.31 -14.17 -1.26
C ASP A 189 3.31 -13.50 -2.23
N VAL A 190 3.67 -14.21 -3.29
CA VAL A 190 4.66 -13.75 -4.27
C VAL A 190 4.17 -12.48 -4.98
N GLU A 191 2.88 -12.36 -5.27
CA GLU A 191 2.30 -11.18 -5.89
C GLU A 191 2.40 -9.97 -4.94
N ASP A 192 2.12 -10.16 -3.65
CA ASP A 192 2.25 -9.10 -2.64
C ASP A 192 3.70 -8.61 -2.52
N TYR A 193 4.66 -9.54 -2.56
CA TYR A 193 6.07 -9.18 -2.58
C TYR A 193 6.43 -8.36 -3.82
N LEU A 194 6.05 -8.81 -5.02
CA LEU A 194 6.33 -8.11 -6.28
C LEU A 194 5.68 -6.71 -6.33
N ILE A 195 4.47 -6.57 -5.80
CA ILE A 195 3.80 -5.27 -5.67
C ILE A 195 4.56 -4.37 -4.68
N GLY A 196 4.98 -4.91 -3.53
CA GLY A 196 5.77 -4.18 -2.55
C GLY A 196 7.09 -3.66 -3.12
N VAL A 197 7.78 -4.47 -3.93
CA VAL A 197 9.00 -4.06 -4.65
C VAL A 197 8.71 -2.95 -5.67
N CYS A 198 7.57 -3.00 -6.37
CA CYS A 198 7.13 -1.90 -7.23
C CYS A 198 6.94 -0.61 -6.41
N PHE A 199 6.31 -0.68 -5.24
CA PHE A 199 6.11 0.50 -4.38
C PHE A 199 7.42 1.09 -3.87
N MET A 200 8.39 0.25 -3.51
CA MET A 200 9.72 0.72 -3.09
C MET A 200 10.40 1.53 -4.20
N SER A 201 10.24 1.10 -5.46
CA SER A 201 10.83 1.81 -6.61
C SER A 201 10.33 3.25 -6.74
N ASN A 202 9.12 3.56 -6.24
CA ASN A 202 8.54 4.91 -6.29
C ASN A 202 9.23 5.89 -5.32
N GLU A 203 9.90 5.41 -4.26
CA GLU A 203 10.62 6.27 -3.31
C GLU A 203 12.02 6.66 -3.81
N LEU A 204 12.60 5.88 -4.74
CA LEU A 204 13.96 6.04 -5.23
C LEU A 204 14.22 7.37 -5.97
N PRO A 205 13.35 7.87 -6.87
CA PRO A 205 13.58 9.17 -7.52
C PRO A 205 13.68 10.32 -6.54
N ARG A 206 12.82 10.34 -5.51
CA ARG A 206 12.86 11.36 -4.45
C ARG A 206 14.14 11.24 -3.64
N TYR A 207 14.54 10.02 -3.30
CA TYR A 207 15.80 9.76 -2.62
C TYR A 207 16.99 10.31 -3.42
N VAL A 208 17.08 9.99 -4.71
CA VAL A 208 18.17 10.44 -5.60
C VAL A 208 18.29 11.95 -5.64
N VAL A 209 17.19 12.68 -5.85
CA VAL A 209 17.20 14.15 -5.92
C VAL A 209 17.75 14.75 -4.62
N ASN A 210 17.34 14.21 -3.49
CA ASN A 210 17.76 14.73 -2.19
C ASN A 210 19.23 14.38 -1.88
N GLN A 211 19.69 13.19 -2.25
CA GLN A 211 21.09 12.81 -2.13
C GLN A 211 22.01 13.71 -2.96
N VAL A 212 21.64 13.99 -4.21
CA VAL A 212 22.38 14.93 -5.09
C VAL A 212 22.38 16.34 -4.50
N THR A 213 21.26 16.78 -3.95
CA THR A 213 21.16 18.07 -3.24
C THR A 213 22.08 18.11 -2.01
N GLY A 214 22.24 16.98 -1.32
CA GLY A 214 23.19 16.77 -0.22
C GLY A 214 24.64 16.47 -0.66
N GLY A 215 24.96 16.66 -1.96
CA GLY A 215 26.31 16.51 -2.51
C GLY A 215 26.77 15.07 -2.75
N ASP A 216 25.88 14.08 -2.69
CA ASP A 216 26.18 12.70 -3.09
C ASP A 216 25.83 12.48 -4.57
N TYR A 217 26.84 12.69 -5.42
CA TYR A 217 26.73 12.58 -6.88
C TYR A 217 26.90 11.16 -7.42
N ASP A 218 27.29 10.19 -6.58
CA ASP A 218 27.40 8.77 -7.00
C ASP A 218 26.07 8.03 -6.81
N CYS A 219 25.22 8.49 -5.88
CA CYS A 219 23.89 7.90 -5.64
C CYS A 219 23.03 7.71 -6.90
N PRO A 220 22.85 8.70 -7.81
CA PRO A 220 22.05 8.51 -9.02
C PRO A 220 22.53 7.34 -9.88
N ARG A 221 23.85 7.14 -9.99
CA ARG A 221 24.45 6.04 -10.77
C ARG A 221 24.07 4.68 -10.18
N LYS A 222 24.20 4.54 -8.86
CA LYS A 222 23.85 3.31 -8.12
C LYS A 222 22.37 2.98 -8.25
N VAL A 223 21.50 3.99 -8.04
CA VAL A 223 20.05 3.82 -8.14
C VAL A 223 19.62 3.52 -9.58
N LEU A 224 20.19 4.20 -10.57
CA LEU A 224 19.87 3.96 -11.98
C LEU A 224 20.20 2.52 -12.36
N LYS A 225 21.39 2.03 -12.01
CA LYS A 225 21.78 0.62 -12.24
C LYS A 225 20.77 -0.34 -11.60
N PHE A 226 20.44 -0.13 -10.33
CA PHE A 226 19.48 -0.97 -9.61
C PHE A 226 18.10 -0.98 -10.28
N LEU A 227 17.56 0.20 -10.64
CA LEU A 227 16.26 0.31 -11.29
C LEU A 227 16.25 -0.30 -12.70
N THR A 228 17.35 -0.17 -13.46
CA THR A 228 17.48 -0.80 -14.79
C THR A 228 17.45 -2.32 -14.68
N ASP A 229 18.23 -2.89 -13.76
CA ASP A 229 18.28 -4.33 -13.51
C ASP A 229 16.91 -4.85 -13.02
N LEU A 230 16.27 -4.12 -12.11
CA LEU A 230 14.94 -4.43 -11.60
C LEU A 230 13.89 -4.40 -12.71
N HIS A 231 13.86 -3.34 -13.52
CA HIS A 231 12.92 -3.20 -14.63
C HIS A 231 13.13 -4.31 -15.66
N ALA A 232 14.38 -4.68 -15.97
CA ALA A 232 14.69 -5.82 -16.83
C ALA A 232 14.16 -7.14 -16.26
N ALA A 233 14.34 -7.39 -14.95
CA ALA A 233 13.83 -8.57 -14.27
C ALA A 233 12.30 -8.67 -14.35
N PHE A 234 11.58 -7.58 -14.09
CA PHE A 234 10.11 -7.57 -14.20
C PHE A 234 9.62 -7.80 -15.64
N ARG A 235 10.35 -7.35 -16.67
CA ARG A 235 10.01 -7.67 -18.06
C ARG A 235 10.10 -9.17 -18.36
N MET A 236 11.00 -9.90 -17.71
CA MET A 236 11.13 -11.36 -17.88
C MET A 236 9.91 -12.12 -17.33
N LEU A 237 9.18 -11.55 -16.37
CA LEU A 237 7.99 -12.18 -15.77
C LEU A 237 6.78 -12.26 -16.73
N ASN A 238 6.83 -11.56 -17.87
CA ASN A 238 5.79 -11.56 -18.90
C ASN A 238 4.35 -11.42 -18.35
N LEU A 239 4.16 -10.44 -17.46
CA LEU A 239 2.92 -10.22 -16.70
C LEU A 239 1.71 -9.93 -17.61
N ARG A 240 0.56 -10.49 -17.25
CA ARG A 240 -0.75 -10.22 -17.88
C ARG A 240 -1.28 -8.85 -17.48
N ASN A 241 -2.38 -8.39 -18.09
CA ASN A 241 -3.00 -7.10 -17.76
C ASN A 241 -3.75 -7.15 -16.43
N ASP A 242 -3.02 -7.10 -15.32
CA ASP A 242 -3.52 -7.12 -13.94
C ASP A 242 -3.05 -5.89 -13.14
N PHE A 243 -3.27 -5.91 -11.83
CA PHE A 243 -2.87 -4.82 -10.94
C PHE A 243 -1.34 -4.70 -10.85
N LEU A 244 -0.63 -5.83 -10.71
CA LEU A 244 0.83 -5.85 -10.66
C LEU A 244 1.44 -5.25 -11.93
N ARG A 245 0.89 -5.57 -13.11
CA ARG A 245 1.31 -4.99 -14.39
C ARG A 245 1.16 -3.48 -14.42
N LYS A 246 0.05 -2.94 -13.92
CA LYS A 246 -0.15 -1.48 -13.83
C LYS A 246 0.90 -0.82 -12.93
N LYS A 247 1.32 -1.47 -11.85
CA LYS A 247 2.35 -0.96 -10.94
C LYS A 247 3.73 -1.04 -11.58
N PHE A 248 4.07 -2.17 -12.18
CA PHE A 248 5.29 -2.35 -12.95
C PHE A 248 5.41 -1.33 -14.10
N ASP A 249 4.34 -1.12 -14.89
CA ASP A 249 4.34 -0.15 -15.99
C ASP A 249 4.60 1.29 -15.51
N GLY A 250 4.37 1.58 -14.23
CA GLY A 250 4.71 2.85 -13.58
C GLY A 250 6.22 3.05 -13.38
N MET A 251 6.98 1.96 -13.18
CA MET A 251 8.41 1.98 -12.87
C MET A 251 9.25 2.68 -13.95
N LYS A 252 8.81 2.63 -15.23
CA LYS A 252 9.49 3.33 -16.33
C LYS A 252 9.58 4.85 -16.13
N TYR A 253 8.60 5.44 -15.43
CA TYR A 253 8.60 6.88 -15.15
C TYR A 253 9.59 7.23 -14.05
N ASP A 254 9.74 6.35 -13.06
CA ASP A 254 10.70 6.53 -11.98
C ASP A 254 12.13 6.32 -12.48
N LEU A 255 12.34 5.34 -13.35
CA LEU A 255 13.61 5.14 -14.08
C LEU A 255 14.00 6.38 -14.88
N ARG A 256 13.07 6.95 -15.67
CA ARG A 256 13.32 8.16 -16.46
C ARG A 256 13.72 9.36 -15.58
N LYS A 257 13.05 9.56 -14.44
CA LYS A 257 13.40 10.66 -13.51
C LYS A 257 14.83 10.50 -12.96
N VAL A 258 15.22 9.28 -12.58
CA VAL A 258 16.56 9.02 -12.07
C VAL A 258 17.61 9.18 -13.17
N GLU A 259 17.30 8.76 -14.40
CA GLU A 259 18.15 8.93 -15.58
C GLU A 259 18.37 10.42 -15.90
N GLU A 260 17.32 11.25 -15.88
CA GLU A 260 17.40 12.70 -16.05
C GLU A 260 18.34 13.32 -15.00
N VAL A 261 18.21 12.95 -13.73
CA VAL A 261 19.09 13.45 -12.66
C VAL A 261 20.54 12.99 -12.85
N TYR A 262 20.76 11.73 -13.26
CA TYR A 262 22.11 11.22 -13.52
C TYR A 262 22.78 11.89 -14.72
N TYR A 263 22.03 12.11 -15.80
CA TYR A 263 22.48 12.86 -16.96
C TYR A 263 22.96 14.26 -16.54
N ASP A 264 22.13 14.95 -15.76
CA ASP A 264 22.40 16.27 -15.20
C ASP A 264 23.66 16.34 -14.33
N VAL A 265 23.95 15.29 -13.57
CA VAL A 265 25.19 15.15 -12.78
C VAL A 265 26.39 14.92 -13.69
N LYS A 266 26.24 14.11 -14.75
CA LYS A 266 27.32 13.78 -15.69
C LYS A 266 27.73 14.98 -16.55
N ILE A 267 26.78 15.71 -17.13
CA ILE A 267 27.09 16.88 -17.98
C ILE A 267 27.74 18.02 -17.20
N ARG A 268 27.47 18.12 -15.89
CA ARG A 268 28.07 19.15 -15.02
C ARG A 268 29.43 18.73 -14.46
N GLY A 269 29.91 17.52 -14.77
CA GLY A 269 31.20 17.02 -14.28
C GLY A 269 31.25 16.83 -12.77
N LEU A 270 30.11 16.60 -12.11
CA LEU A 270 30.03 16.49 -10.64
C LEU A 270 30.42 15.11 -10.11
N THR A 271 30.67 14.14 -11.00
CA THR A 271 31.09 12.81 -10.57
C THR A 271 32.56 12.80 -10.14
N PRO A 272 32.92 12.11 -9.04
CA PRO A 272 34.28 12.09 -8.50
C PRO A 272 35.32 11.46 -9.45
N ASN A 273 34.88 10.74 -10.50
CA ASN A 273 35.76 10.03 -11.43
C ASN A 273 36.10 10.80 -12.71
N GLY A 274 35.70 12.06 -12.87
CA GLY A 274 36.22 12.90 -13.95
C GLY A 274 36.09 12.30 -15.36
N GLU A 275 35.07 11.49 -15.64
CA GLU A 275 34.70 11.19 -17.03
C GLU A 275 34.03 12.43 -17.61
N SER A 276 34.86 13.42 -17.95
CA SER A 276 34.45 14.55 -18.78
C SER A 276 33.92 13.98 -20.08
N VAL A 277 32.64 14.21 -20.35
CA VAL A 277 32.04 14.04 -21.68
C VAL A 277 32.69 15.08 -22.58
N GLY A 278 33.86 14.75 -23.13
CA GLY A 278 34.66 15.75 -23.83
C GLY A 278 35.95 15.26 -24.50
N ASP A 279 36.14 13.96 -24.76
CA ASP A 279 37.31 13.47 -25.52
C ASP A 279 37.01 12.23 -26.39
N GLN A 280 35.85 12.23 -27.06
CA GLN A 280 35.61 11.37 -28.23
C GLN A 280 34.96 12.20 -29.34
N ALA A 281 35.71 13.17 -29.86
CA ALA A 281 35.38 13.83 -31.11
C ALA A 281 36.65 13.95 -31.97
N ILE A 282 36.63 13.20 -33.08
CA ILE A 282 37.35 13.44 -34.34
C ILE A 282 38.85 13.06 -34.33
N GLU A 283 39.14 11.78 -34.56
CA GLU A 283 40.24 11.42 -35.47
C GLU A 283 39.63 11.20 -36.86
N GLU A 284 39.53 12.30 -37.61
CA GLU A 284 39.47 12.26 -39.07
C GLU A 284 40.79 11.66 -39.57
N GLN A 285 40.70 10.50 -40.23
CA GLN A 285 41.80 9.93 -40.99
C GLN A 285 42.13 10.87 -42.17
N SER A 286 43.28 11.53 -42.10
CA SER A 286 44.05 11.99 -43.28
C SER A 286 45.04 10.92 -43.70
#